data_AF-A0A0D1L678-F1
#
_entry.id   AF-A0A0D1L678-F1
#
_cell.length_a   1.000
_cell.length_b   1.000
_cell.length_c   1.000
_cell.angle_alpha   90.00
_cell.angle_beta   90.00
_cell.angle_gamma   90.00
#
_symmetry.space_group_name_H-M   'P 1'
#
loop_
_entity.id
_entity.type
_entity.pdbx_description
1 polymer ?
#
loop_
_entity_poly.entity_id
_entity_poly.type
_entity_poly.pdbx_seq_one_letter_code
_entity_poly.pdbx_strand_id
1 'polypeptide(L)' 'MTSKARTESQKEKLYALLAERLEEKCGISPEDLMVSITENGDADWSFGLGEAQFLNGKL' A
#
# COMPACT_ATOMS: atom_id res chain seq x y z
N MET A 1 1.19 0.19 9.81
CA MET A 1 0.74 0.89 8.59
C MET A 1 -0.30 0.02 7.92
N THR A 2 -1.47 0.57 7.64
CA THR A 2 -2.61 -0.11 7.02
C THR A 2 -2.84 0.44 5.62
N SER A 3 -3.61 -0.28 4.79
CA SER A 3 -4.06 0.19 3.47
C SER A 3 -5.57 0.02 3.34
N LYS A 4 -6.25 0.92 2.63
CA LYS A 4 -7.60 0.61 2.13
C LYS A 4 -7.55 -0.64 1.22
N ALA A 5 -8.66 -1.37 1.16
CA ALA A 5 -8.77 -2.58 0.37
C ALA A 5 -8.37 -2.37 -1.11
N ARG A 6 -7.73 -3.38 -1.68
CA ARG A 6 -7.33 -3.46 -3.10
C ARG A 6 -7.68 -4.84 -3.64
N THR A 7 -7.90 -4.94 -4.95
CA THR A 7 -8.14 -6.25 -5.57
C THR A 7 -6.91 -7.14 -5.43
N GLU A 8 -7.10 -8.46 -5.46
CA GLU A 8 -5.99 -9.42 -5.43
C GLU A 8 -5.01 -9.17 -6.58
N SER A 9 -5.53 -8.93 -7.79
CA SER A 9 -4.71 -8.59 -8.97
C SER A 9 -3.87 -7.32 -8.79
N GLN A 10 -4.35 -6.33 -8.05
CA GLN A 10 -3.57 -5.13 -7.73
C GLN A 10 -2.44 -5.44 -6.75
N LYS A 11 -2.68 -6.31 -5.76
CA LYS A 11 -1.67 -6.74 -4.79
C LYS A 11 -0.57 -7.57 -5.48
N GLU A 12 -0.95 -8.55 -6.30
CA GLU A 12 0.01 -9.33 -7.10
C GLU A 12 0.89 -8.45 -7.98
N LYS A 13 0.27 -7.50 -8.69
CA LYS A 13 0.99 -6.55 -9.54
C LYS A 13 1.92 -5.65 -8.73
N LEU A 14 1.51 -5.21 -7.54
CA LEU A 14 2.36 -4.45 -6.63
C LEU A 14 3.61 -5.25 -6.24
N TYR A 15 3.46 -6.52 -5.85
CA TYR A 15 4.58 -7.36 -5.42
C TYR A 15 5.60 -7.54 -6.54
N ALA A 16 5.15 -7.87 -7.75
CA ALA A 16 6.02 -8.02 -8.91
C ALA A 16 6.77 -6.73 -9.25
N LEU A 17 6.05 -5.60 -9.34
CA LEU A 17 6.63 -4.30 -9.68
C LEU A 17 7.59 -3.77 -8.60
N LEU A 18 7.36 -4.11 -7.34
CA LEU A 18 8.22 -3.72 -6.23
C LEU A 18 9.55 -4.49 -6.26
N ALA A 19 9.48 -5.82 -6.43
CA ALA A 19 10.67 -6.66 -6.55
C ALA A 19 11.57 -6.20 -7.71
N GLU A 20 11.00 -6.04 -8.90
CA GLU A 20 11.69 -5.52 -10.11
C GLU A 20 12.39 -4.18 -9.81
N ARG A 21 11.68 -3.20 -9.24
CA ARG A 21 12.24 -1.86 -9.01
C ARG A 21 13.33 -1.85 -7.94
N LEU A 22 13.21 -2.67 -6.90
CA LEU A 22 14.21 -2.74 -5.83
C LEU A 22 15.49 -3.41 -6.32
N GLU A 23 15.37 -4.44 -7.16
CA GLU A 23 16.53 -5.03 -7.83
C GLU A 23 17.19 -4.01 -8.76
N GLU A 24 16.44 -3.41 -9.68
CA GLU A 24 16.97 -2.49 -10.69
C GLU A 24 17.61 -1.22 -10.09
N LYS A 25 16.97 -0.63 -9.07
CA LYS A 25 17.37 0.70 -8.57
C LYS A 25 18.19 0.66 -7.30
N CYS A 26 18.11 -0.43 -6.55
CA CYS A 26 18.74 -0.54 -5.24
C CYS A 26 19.67 -1.77 -5.14
N GLY A 27 19.67 -2.66 -6.13
CA GLY A 27 20.47 -3.90 -6.09
C GLY A 27 20.02 -4.88 -5.01
N ILE A 28 18.76 -4.76 -4.55
CA ILE A 28 18.20 -5.67 -3.54
C ILE A 28 17.65 -6.89 -4.26
N SER A 29 18.12 -8.09 -3.89
CA SER A 29 17.63 -9.33 -4.46
C SER A 29 16.12 -9.48 -4.18
N PRO A 30 15.31 -9.95 -5.15
CA PRO A 30 13.93 -10.33 -4.91
C PRO A 30 13.75 -11.36 -3.78
N GLU A 31 14.76 -12.20 -3.54
CA GLU A 31 14.76 -13.20 -2.45
C GLU A 31 14.82 -12.56 -1.05
N ASP A 32 15.32 -11.33 -0.96
CA ASP A 32 15.41 -10.56 0.30
C ASP A 32 14.15 -9.71 0.57
N LEU A 33 13.12 -9.80 -0.29
CA LEU A 33 11.89 -9.00 -0.18
C LEU A 33 10.74 -9.78 0.45
N MET A 34 10.24 -9.30 1.59
CA MET A 34 8.97 -9.73 2.17
C MET A 34 7.99 -8.55 2.27
N VAL A 35 6.75 -8.77 1.83
CA VAL A 35 5.67 -7.77 1.92
C VAL A 35 4.50 -8.34 2.71
N SER A 36 4.02 -7.59 3.71
CA SER A 36 2.80 -7.91 4.47
C SER A 36 1.89 -6.67 4.48
N ILE A 37 0.61 -6.85 4.17
CA ILE A 37 -0.38 -5.77 4.08
C ILE A 37 -1.52 -6.07 5.04
N THR A 38 -1.85 -5.12 5.91
CA THR A 38 -3.07 -5.13 6.73
C THR A 38 -4.06 -4.11 6.16
N GLU A 39 -5.32 -4.50 6.03
CA GLU A 39 -6.36 -3.66 5.47
C GLU A 39 -7.16 -2.90 6.53
N ASN A 40 -7.67 -1.73 6.15
CA ASN A 40 -8.62 -0.95 6.94
C ASN A 40 -9.69 -0.28 6.05
N GLY A 41 -10.64 0.41 6.66
CA GLY A 41 -11.73 1.10 5.98
C GLY A 41 -11.56 2.62 5.91
N ASP A 42 -12.51 3.27 5.27
CA ASP A 42 -12.52 4.71 5.01
C ASP A 42 -12.55 5.55 6.30
N ALA A 43 -13.22 5.04 7.34
CA ALA A 43 -13.35 5.71 8.63
C ALA A 43 -12.06 5.71 9.47
N ASP A 44 -11.08 4.85 9.13
CA ASP A 44 -9.89 4.61 9.95
C ASP A 44 -8.74 5.59 9.62
N TRP A 45 -9.00 6.63 8.82
CA TRP A 45 -8.00 7.58 8.37
C TRP A 45 -8.36 9.00 8.76
N SER A 46 -7.42 9.67 9.44
CA SER A 46 -7.35 11.13 9.49
C SER A 46 -5.98 11.57 8.99
N PHE A 47 -5.97 12.29 7.86
CA PHE A 47 -4.74 12.83 7.27
C PHE A 47 -4.30 14.15 7.91
N GLY A 48 -5.07 14.64 8.88
CA GLY A 48 -4.86 15.93 9.55
C GLY A 48 -6.18 16.60 9.89
N LEU A 49 -6.09 17.69 10.66
CA LEU A 49 -7.22 18.56 11.05
C LEU A 49 -8.35 17.86 11.84
N GLY A 50 -8.16 16.61 12.27
CA GLY A 50 -9.19 15.83 12.96
C GLY A 50 -10.35 15.39 12.07
N GLU A 51 -10.17 15.38 10.74
CA GLU A 51 -11.21 14.99 9.79
C GLU A 51 -11.00 13.55 9.29
N ALA A 52 -12.09 12.86 8.91
CA ALA A 52 -12.03 11.59 8.19
C ALA A 52 -12.21 11.84 6.69
N GLN A 53 -11.13 12.16 5.98
CA GLN A 53 -11.20 12.72 4.62
C GLN A 53 -11.81 11.76 3.59
N PHE A 54 -11.66 10.45 3.77
CA PHE A 54 -12.36 9.49 2.90
C PHE A 54 -13.88 9.50 3.10
N LEU A 55 -14.38 9.85 4.29
CA LEU A 55 -15.82 9.91 4.55
C LEU A 55 -16.46 11.21 4.06
N ASN A 56 -15.70 12.31 4.03
CA ASN A 56 -16.21 13.63 3.64
C ASN A 56 -15.95 13.98 2.16
N GLY A 57 -15.35 13.07 1.39
CA GLY A 57 -15.12 13.22 -0.06
C GLY A 57 -14.03 14.22 -0.43
N LYS A 58 -13.16 14.61 0.50
CA LYS A 58 -11.99 15.46 0.21
C LYS A 58 -10.81 14.66 -0.40
N LEU A 59 -10.98 13.35 -0.60
CA LEU A 59 -10.03 12.42 -1.21
C LEU A 59 -10.73 11.48 -2.19
#